data_AF-A0A0F9G0D0-F1
#
_entry.id   AF-A0A0F9G0D0-F1
#
_cell.length_a   1.000
_cell.length_b   1.000
_cell.length_c   1.000
_cell.angle_alpha   90.00
_cell.angle_beta   90.00
_cell.angle_gamma   90.00
#
_symmetry.space_group_name_H-M   'P 1'
#
loop_
_entity.id
_entity.type
_entity.pdbx_description
1 polymer ?
#
loop_
_entity_poly.entity_id
_entity_poly.type
_entity_poly.pdbx_seq_one_letter_code
_entity_poly.pdbx_strand_id
1 'polypeptide(L)'
;MYVKIEPSGCRERKGLVQVRFAMYLDPSDYGYDVHHVQVPERALTEAELDDPGLAALVPLVWQTNPLHNHFIYVEPSTPDSQIMDIGVAFLHEAYTKWASDEKLDLKNPPFEFPATFDSGALAAKVQSLKVTKLERKV
;
A
#
# COMPACT_ATOMS: atom_id res chain seq x y z
N MET A 1 0.57 -4.35 13.25
CA MET A 1 0.54 -3.80 11.88
C MET A 1 1.34 -4.64 10.89
N TYR A 2 1.05 -4.55 9.59
CA TYR A 2 1.85 -5.23 8.55
C TYR A 2 1.88 -4.47 7.22
N VAL A 3 2.88 -4.78 6.38
CA VAL A 3 3.03 -4.22 5.03
C VAL A 3 2.78 -5.30 3.98
N LYS A 4 2.01 -4.95 2.95
CA LYS A 4 1.85 -5.76 1.74
C LYS A 4 2.27 -4.96 0.51
N ILE A 5 2.97 -5.61 -0.41
CA ILE A 5 3.18 -5.05 -1.74
C ILE A 5 1.87 -5.20 -2.50
N GLU A 6 1.36 -4.10 -3.07
CA GLU A 6 0.24 -4.12 -3.99
C GLU A 6 0.76 -4.31 -5.43
N PRO A 7 0.54 -5.48 -6.07
CA PRO A 7 1.08 -5.76 -7.39
C PRO A 7 0.57 -4.81 -8.46
N SER A 8 -0.70 -4.36 -8.37
CA SER A 8 -1.30 -3.44 -9.33
C SER A 8 -0.64 -2.06 -9.36
N GLY A 9 0.03 -1.67 -8.28
CA GLY A 9 0.78 -0.42 -8.18
C GLY A 9 2.27 -0.52 -8.55
N CYS A 10 2.76 -1.72 -8.85
CA CYS A 10 4.16 -1.97 -9.17
C CYS A 10 4.43 -1.84 -10.68
N ARG A 11 5.36 -0.95 -11.05
CA ARG A 11 5.70 -0.68 -12.45
C ARG A 11 7.12 -0.12 -12.60
N GLU A 12 7.62 -0.15 -13.83
CA GLU A 12 8.76 0.70 -14.18
C GLU A 12 8.32 2.18 -14.21
N ARG A 13 9.16 3.06 -13.64
CA ARG A 13 9.00 4.51 -13.79
C ARG A 13 10.36 5.19 -13.82
N LYS A 14 10.69 5.82 -14.95
CA LYS A 14 11.95 6.57 -15.16
C LYS A 14 13.19 5.74 -14.83
N GLY A 15 13.23 4.49 -15.30
CA GLY A 15 14.31 3.56 -14.97
C GLY A 15 14.20 2.92 -13.60
N LEU A 16 13.37 3.35 -12.65
CA LEU A 16 13.27 2.66 -11.36
C LEU A 16 12.12 1.66 -11.26
N VAL A 17 12.25 0.74 -10.30
CA VAL A 17 11.13 -0.08 -9.81
C VAL A 17 10.28 0.80 -8.91
N GLN A 18 9.11 1.22 -9.38
CA GLN A 18 8.08 1.78 -8.51
C GLN A 18 7.40 0.62 -7.78
N VAL A 19 7.42 0.63 -6.45
CA VAL A 19 6.73 -0.36 -5.59
C VAL A 19 5.62 0.36 -4.83
N ARG A 20 4.41 -0.21 -4.81
CA ARG A 20 3.29 0.27 -3.97
C ARG A 20 3.20 -0.59 -2.72
N PHE A 21 3.31 0.05 -1.56
CA PHE A 21 2.98 -0.57 -0.28
C PHE A 21 1.55 -0.22 0.12
N ALA A 22 0.83 -1.23 0.60
CA ALA A 22 -0.39 -1.10 1.36
C ALA A 22 -0.08 -1.50 2.81
N MET A 23 -0.31 -0.58 3.75
CA MET A 23 0.07 -0.68 5.15
C MET A 23 -1.18 -0.86 5.99
N TYR A 24 -1.24 -1.89 6.82
CA TYR A 24 -2.44 -2.28 7.56
C TYR A 24 -2.19 -2.33 9.06
N LEU A 25 -3.25 -2.08 9.81
CA LEU A 25 -3.31 -2.23 11.25
C LEU A 25 -3.65 -3.69 11.64
N ASP A 26 -3.14 -4.12 12.79
CA ASP A 26 -3.64 -5.30 13.50
C ASP A 26 -4.81 -4.93 14.41
N PRO A 27 -5.65 -5.90 14.81
CA PRO A 27 -6.85 -5.65 15.62
C PRO A 27 -6.60 -4.92 16.96
N SER A 28 -5.40 -5.00 17.52
CA SER A 28 -5.03 -4.32 18.76
C SER A 28 -4.47 -2.91 18.57
N ASP A 29 -4.23 -2.48 17.32
CA ASP A 29 -3.61 -1.20 17.04
C ASP A 29 -4.61 -0.03 17.15
N TYR A 30 -4.11 1.16 17.47
CA TYR A 30 -4.94 2.36 17.60
C TYR A 30 -5.70 2.66 16.30
N GLY A 31 -7.02 2.87 16.42
CA GLY A 31 -7.88 3.21 15.30
C GLY A 31 -8.14 2.08 14.31
N TYR A 32 -7.88 0.81 14.69
CA TYR A 32 -8.16 -0.35 13.83
C TYR A 32 -9.59 -0.35 13.29
N ASP A 33 -10.58 -0.07 14.14
CA ASP A 33 -12.01 -0.09 13.78
C ASP A 33 -12.40 0.97 12.72
N VAL A 34 -11.56 1.99 12.50
CA VAL A 34 -11.77 2.98 11.43
C VAL A 34 -11.41 2.38 10.06
N HIS A 35 -10.49 1.41 10.04
CA HIS A 35 -10.01 0.75 8.83
C HIS A 35 -10.61 -0.64 8.64
N HIS A 36 -11.11 -1.27 9.69
CA HIS A 36 -11.88 -2.50 9.62
C HIS A 36 -13.36 -2.16 9.59
N VAL A 37 -13.93 -2.12 8.39
CA VAL A 37 -15.27 -1.61 8.14
C VAL A 37 -16.14 -2.65 7.46
N GLN A 38 -17.45 -2.49 7.60
CA GLN A 38 -18.42 -3.25 6.83
C GLN A 38 -18.63 -2.59 5.48
N VAL A 39 -18.47 -3.36 4.40
CA VAL A 39 -18.72 -2.93 3.03
C VAL A 39 -19.75 -3.85 2.38
N PRO A 40 -20.51 -3.37 1.39
CA PRO A 40 -21.39 -4.23 0.61
C PRO A 40 -20.62 -5.43 0.01
N GLU A 41 -21.21 -6.62 0.06
CA GLU A 41 -20.59 -7.86 -0.47
C GLU A 41 -20.28 -7.81 -1.98
N ARG A 42 -20.93 -6.88 -2.68
CA ARG A 42 -20.77 -6.59 -4.09
C ARG A 42 -20.87 -5.09 -4.33
N ALA A 43 -20.44 -4.66 -5.52
CA ALA A 43 -20.74 -3.31 -5.97
C ALA A 43 -22.26 -3.08 -5.97
N LEU A 44 -22.65 -1.92 -5.44
CA LEU A 44 -24.03 -1.44 -5.52
C LEU A 44 -24.35 -1.08 -6.98
N THR A 45 -25.58 -1.36 -7.38
CA THR A 45 -26.13 -0.88 -8.64
C THR A 45 -26.50 0.61 -8.52
N GLU A 46 -26.68 1.31 -9.64
CA GLU A 46 -27.06 2.73 -9.62
C GLU A 46 -28.35 2.97 -8.82
N ALA A 47 -29.36 2.11 -8.98
CA ALA A 47 -30.62 2.21 -8.24
C ALA A 47 -30.45 2.04 -6.72
N GLU A 48 -29.48 1.23 -6.28
CA GLU A 48 -29.15 1.07 -4.86
C GLU A 48 -28.35 2.26 -4.34
N LEU A 49 -27.50 2.88 -5.16
CA LEU A 49 -26.80 4.11 -4.79
C LEU A 49 -27.77 5.29 -4.63
N ASP A 50 -28.81 5.34 -5.46
CA ASP A 50 -29.84 6.37 -5.44
C ASP A 50 -30.88 6.18 -4.31
N ASP A 51 -31.05 4.94 -3.82
CA ASP A 51 -32.00 4.59 -2.76
C ASP A 51 -31.31 3.91 -1.56
N PRO A 52 -31.09 4.63 -0.44
CA PRO A 52 -30.51 4.07 0.77
C PRO A 52 -31.26 2.87 1.36
N GLY A 53 -32.58 2.77 1.11
CA GLY A 53 -33.40 1.63 1.54
C GLY A 53 -33.06 0.36 0.74
N LEU A 54 -32.77 0.49 -0.55
CA LEU A 54 -32.30 -0.62 -1.38
C LEU A 54 -30.84 -0.97 -1.06
N ALA A 55 -29.97 0.01 -0.86
CA ALA A 55 -28.59 -0.23 -0.43
C ALA A 55 -28.52 -1.03 0.89
N ALA A 56 -29.39 -0.71 1.86
CA ALA A 56 -29.42 -1.39 3.16
C ALA A 56 -29.81 -2.88 3.09
N LEU A 57 -30.39 -3.34 1.98
CA LEU A 57 -30.72 -4.75 1.77
C LEU A 57 -29.54 -5.58 1.26
N VAL A 58 -28.46 -4.93 0.80
CA VAL A 58 -27.26 -5.63 0.33
C VAL A 58 -26.47 -6.12 1.55
N PRO A 59 -26.19 -7.43 1.65
CA PRO A 59 -25.43 -7.96 2.78
C PRO A 59 -24.06 -7.28 2.88
N LEU A 60 -23.63 -7.06 4.12
CA LEU A 60 -22.33 -6.48 4.40
C LEU A 60 -21.33 -7.56 4.77
N VAL A 61 -20.09 -7.37 4.33
CA VAL A 61 -18.93 -8.18 4.69
C VAL A 61 -17.88 -7.30 5.37
N TRP A 62 -17.14 -7.86 6.32
CA TRP A 62 -16.02 -7.16 6.93
C TRP A 62 -14.84 -7.08 5.96
N GLN A 63 -14.32 -5.87 5.77
CA GLN A 63 -13.14 -5.60 4.97
C GLN A 63 -12.16 -4.76 5.80
N THR A 64 -10.89 -5.17 5.78
CA THR A 64 -9.81 -4.36 6.34
C THR A 64 -9.17 -3.54 5.23
N ASN A 65 -9.28 -2.22 5.33
CA ASN A 65 -8.63 -1.27 4.45
C ASN A 65 -7.21 -0.96 4.95
N PRO A 66 -6.28 -0.61 4.06
CA PRO A 66 -4.98 -0.12 4.48
C PRO A 66 -5.13 1.23 5.20
N LEU A 67 -4.37 1.39 6.29
CA LEU A 67 -4.14 2.68 6.97
C LEU A 67 -3.50 3.70 6.02
N HIS A 68 -2.47 3.26 5.29
CA HIS A 68 -1.72 4.12 4.39
C HIS A 68 -1.29 3.36 3.15
N ASN A 69 -1.18 4.08 2.04
CA ASN A 69 -0.60 3.56 0.81
C ASN A 69 0.58 4.44 0.43
N HIS A 70 1.73 3.82 0.15
CA HIS A 70 2.95 4.55 -0.16
C HIS A 70 3.60 4.02 -1.42
N PHE A 71 4.29 4.89 -2.17
CA PHE A 71 5.10 4.49 -3.31
C PHE A 71 6.56 4.76 -3.02
N ILE A 72 7.39 3.75 -3.21
CA ILE A 72 8.84 3.93 -3.23
C ILE A 72 9.37 3.68 -4.64
N TYR A 73 10.59 4.17 -4.89
CA TYR A 73 11.32 3.92 -6.10
C TYR A 73 12.67 3.35 -5.73
N VAL A 74 13.00 2.18 -6.28
CA VAL A 74 14.24 1.46 -5.95
C VAL A 74 14.92 0.97 -7.20
N GLU A 75 16.24 0.83 -7.11
CA GLU A 75 17.08 0.23 -8.13
C GLU A 75 16.64 -1.24 -8.39
N PRO A 76 16.73 -1.75 -9.63
CA PRO A 76 16.42 -3.14 -9.97
C PRO A 76 17.10 -4.18 -9.08
N SER A 77 18.33 -3.89 -8.68
CA SER A 77 19.20 -4.76 -7.89
C SER A 77 18.85 -4.76 -6.41
N THR A 78 17.92 -3.91 -5.97
CA THR A 78 17.51 -3.81 -4.56
C THR A 78 16.92 -5.16 -4.09
N PRO A 79 17.47 -5.78 -3.03
CA PRO A 79 16.93 -7.01 -2.48
C PRO A 79 15.52 -6.83 -1.91
N ASP A 80 14.69 -7.87 -2.01
CA ASP A 80 13.32 -7.81 -1.51
C ASP A 80 13.27 -7.58 0.01
N SER A 81 14.26 -8.10 0.75
CA SER A 81 14.42 -7.81 2.19
C SER A 81 14.57 -6.33 2.45
N GLN A 82 15.40 -5.63 1.68
CA GLN A 82 15.60 -4.18 1.81
C GLN A 82 14.35 -3.39 1.42
N ILE A 83 13.64 -3.80 0.38
CA ILE A 83 12.35 -3.21 0.00
C ILE A 83 11.36 -3.33 1.16
N MET A 84 11.27 -4.50 1.78
CA MET A 84 10.38 -4.72 2.92
C MET A 84 10.82 -3.96 4.17
N ASP A 85 12.12 -3.84 4.44
CA ASP A 85 12.64 -3.04 5.56
C ASP A 85 12.28 -1.55 5.37
N ILE A 86 12.36 -1.01 4.14
CA ILE A 86 11.87 0.33 3.80
C ILE A 86 10.36 0.44 4.05
N GLY A 87 9.58 -0.56 3.61
CA GLY A 87 8.13 -0.60 3.84
C GLY A 87 7.77 -0.57 5.32
N VAL A 88 8.47 -1.35 6.15
CA VAL A 88 8.27 -1.38 7.61
C VAL A 88 8.63 -0.04 8.24
N ALA A 89 9.72 0.60 7.82
CA ALA A 89 10.09 1.94 8.29
C ALA A 89 8.97 2.96 8.00
N PHE A 90 8.45 2.99 6.77
CA PHE A 90 7.32 3.87 6.42
C PHE A 90 6.04 3.53 7.18
N LEU A 91 5.75 2.25 7.43
CA LEU A 91 4.60 1.84 8.23
C LEU A 91 4.69 2.38 9.66
N HIS A 92 5.84 2.24 10.32
CA HIS A 92 6.03 2.79 11.66
C HIS A 92 5.87 4.31 11.69
N GLU A 93 6.41 5.01 10.70
CA GLU A 93 6.26 6.47 10.59
C GLU A 93 4.79 6.86 10.35
N ALA A 94 4.12 6.19 9.40
CA ALA A 94 2.71 6.43 9.11
C ALA A 94 1.81 6.15 10.32
N TYR A 95 2.07 5.08 11.06
CA TYR A 95 1.33 4.75 12.27
C TYR A 95 1.59 5.73 13.40
N THR A 96 2.84 6.08 13.67
CA THR A 96 3.18 7.06 14.72
C THR A 96 2.45 8.37 14.48
N LYS A 97 2.38 8.79 13.21
CA LYS A 97 1.64 10.00 12.80
C LYS A 97 0.13 9.83 12.88
N TRP A 98 -0.40 8.66 12.54
CA TRP A 98 -1.83 8.37 12.64
C TRP A 98 -2.31 8.32 14.09
N ALA A 99 -1.48 7.75 14.98
CA ALA A 99 -1.76 7.61 16.40
C ALA A 99 -1.40 8.86 17.22
N SER A 100 -0.93 9.94 16.58
CA SER A 100 -0.60 11.21 17.23
C SER A 100 -1.57 12.33 16.83
N ASP A 101 -1.63 13.38 17.66
CA ASP A 101 -2.36 14.62 17.36
C ASP A 101 -1.59 15.56 16.40
N GLU A 102 -0.53 15.07 15.74
CA GLU A 102 0.45 15.89 15.02
C GLU A 102 0.07 16.07 13.54
N LYS A 103 0.07 17.31 13.03
CA LYS A 103 -0.25 17.63 11.63
C LYS A 103 0.97 17.45 10.70
N LEU A 104 0.73 16.84 9.54
CA LEU A 104 1.73 16.46 8.53
C LEU A 104 2.32 17.64 7.72
N ASP A 105 3.66 17.63 7.51
CA ASP A 105 4.35 18.30 6.39
C ASP A 105 4.81 17.22 5.38
N LEU A 106 4.28 17.24 4.16
CA LEU A 106 4.38 16.14 3.17
C LEU A 106 5.40 16.38 2.04
N LYS A 107 6.44 17.19 2.27
CA LYS A 107 7.39 17.55 1.20
C LYS A 107 8.64 16.66 1.21
N ASN A 108 8.67 15.66 0.33
CA ASN A 108 9.90 14.94 0.01
C ASN A 108 10.73 15.71 -1.05
N PRO A 109 12.05 15.82 -0.88
CA PRO A 109 12.93 16.39 -1.91
C PRO A 109 13.09 15.43 -3.12
N PRO A 110 13.40 15.94 -4.33
CA PRO A 110 13.65 15.12 -5.52
C PRO A 110 14.90 14.23 -5.40
N PHE A 111 14.92 13.08 -6.08
CA PHE A 111 16.07 12.16 -6.19
C PHE A 111 16.73 12.27 -7.58
N GLU A 112 18.06 12.20 -7.66
CA GLU A 112 18.86 12.27 -8.90
C GLU A 112 19.56 10.94 -9.21
N PHE A 113 19.55 10.53 -10.48
CA PHE A 113 20.11 9.24 -10.92
C PHE A 113 21.58 9.32 -11.34
N PRO A 114 22.39 8.28 -11.02
CA PRO A 114 23.73 8.12 -11.58
C PRO A 114 23.67 7.66 -13.05
N ALA A 115 24.69 8.03 -13.83
CA ALA A 115 24.77 7.78 -15.28
C ALA A 115 24.93 6.30 -15.69
N THR A 116 25.17 5.39 -14.73
CA THR A 116 25.50 3.97 -14.97
C THR A 116 24.31 3.02 -14.80
N PHE A 117 23.09 3.53 -14.91
CA PHE A 117 21.87 2.77 -14.63
C PHE A 117 21.55 1.72 -15.73
N ASP A 118 21.33 0.45 -15.34
CA ASP A 118 21.04 -0.67 -16.25
C ASP A 118 19.54 -1.04 -16.25
N SER A 119 18.89 -0.86 -17.41
CA SER A 119 17.45 -1.08 -17.62
C SER A 119 17.05 -2.55 -17.85
N GLY A 120 17.98 -3.47 -18.15
CA GLY A 120 17.66 -4.87 -18.43
C GLY A 120 17.26 -5.67 -17.18
N ALA A 121 17.96 -5.43 -16.07
CA ALA A 121 17.66 -6.07 -14.77
C ALA A 121 16.30 -5.64 -14.18
N LEU A 122 15.80 -4.47 -14.59
CA LEU A 122 14.57 -3.85 -14.11
C LEU A 122 13.31 -4.65 -14.45
N ALA A 123 13.20 -5.08 -15.71
CA ALA A 123 12.03 -5.79 -16.20
C ALA A 123 11.84 -7.15 -15.52
N ALA A 124 12.94 -7.87 -15.27
CA ALA A 124 12.91 -9.17 -14.59
C ALA A 124 12.44 -9.04 -13.13
N LYS A 125 12.89 -8.00 -12.43
CA LYS A 125 12.52 -7.74 -11.03
C LYS A 125 11.06 -7.30 -10.88
N VAL A 126 10.57 -6.43 -11.78
CA VAL A 126 9.15 -6.04 -11.81
C VAL A 126 8.26 -7.28 -12.02
N GLN A 127 8.66 -8.19 -12.89
CA GLN A 127 7.90 -9.40 -13.15
C GLN A 127 7.91 -10.35 -11.94
N SER A 128 9.03 -10.51 -11.22
CA SER A 128 9.06 -11.37 -10.03
C SER A 128 8.13 -10.84 -8.93
N LEU A 129 8.17 -9.54 -8.63
CA LEU A 129 7.33 -8.92 -7.59
C LEU A 129 5.82 -9.00 -7.88
N LYS A 130 5.42 -9.05 -9.16
CA LYS A 130 4.01 -9.23 -9.53
C LYS A 130 3.47 -10.64 -9.23
N VAL A 131 4.35 -11.64 -9.21
CA VAL A 131 3.96 -13.05 -9.02
C VAL A 131 4.16 -13.49 -7.57
N THR A 132 5.19 -12.98 -6.89
CA THR A 132 5.52 -13.35 -5.51
C THR A 132 4.73 -12.46 -4.55
N LYS A 133 3.59 -12.95 -4.04
CA LYS A 133 2.81 -12.31 -2.96
C LYS A 133 3.62 -12.33 -1.65
N LEU A 134 4.66 -11.52 -1.56
CA LEU A 134 5.51 -11.41 -0.38
C LEU A 134 4.73 -10.74 0.77
N GLU A 135 4.68 -11.40 1.92
CA GLU A 135 4.10 -10.88 3.15
C GLU A 135 5.14 -11.00 4.27
N ARG A 136 5.28 -9.96 5.10
CA ARG A 136 6.10 -10.00 6.31
C ARG A 136 5.30 -9.43 7.47
N LYS A 137 5.11 -10.24 8.51
CA LYS A 137 4.56 -9.82 9.80
C LYS A 137 5.70 -9.23 10.64
N VAL A 138 5.38 -8.18 11.39
CA VAL A 138 6.27 -7.54 12.37
C VAL A 138 5.73 -7.84 13.75
#